data_AF-X1SBN0-F1
#
_entry.id   AF-X1SBN0-F1
#
_cell.length_a   1.000
_cell.length_b   1.000
_cell.length_c   1.000
_cell.angle_alpha   90.00
_cell.angle_beta   90.00
_cell.angle_gamma   90.00
#
_symmetry.space_group_name_H-M   'P 1'
#
loop_
_entity.id
_entity.type
_entity.pdbx_description
1 polymer ?
#
loop_
_entity_poly.entity_id
_entity_poly.type
_entity_poly.pdbx_seq_one_letter_code
_entity_poly.pdbx_strand_id
1 'polypeptide(L)'
;MKKLIFSKKLDKKVKIGIVGKYFDIGAYKLSDSYISVIEAVKHAAWNNNVSPEIEWIDSKLFEKQPGKISDLDMVDGIIVPGGFGLSGIEGKIATVKYARENNIPYLGLCLGMQLAVVEYARNVCGLKNADSTEVDKNTLYAVIDFIPEQVKILRESRYGASMRLGSYPAVLKKGTLIQKLYGKN
;
A
#
# COMPACT_ATOMS: atom_id res chain seq x y z
N MET A 1 -40.64 -11.98 -17.81
CA MET A 1 -40.40 -11.06 -16.67
C MET A 1 -38.93 -11.11 -16.29
N LYS A 2 -38.20 -10.01 -16.43
CA LYS A 2 -36.82 -9.90 -15.90
C LYS A 2 -36.94 -9.85 -14.38
N LYS A 3 -36.36 -10.84 -13.69
CA LYS A 3 -36.31 -10.88 -12.22
C LYS A 3 -35.51 -9.66 -11.76
N LEU A 4 -36.18 -8.67 -11.16
CA LEU A 4 -35.50 -7.57 -10.47
C LEU A 4 -34.62 -8.18 -9.38
N ILE A 5 -33.30 -8.08 -9.56
CA ILE A 5 -32.34 -8.45 -8.53
C ILE A 5 -32.44 -7.36 -7.47
N PHE A 6 -33.18 -7.61 -6.40
CA PHE A 6 -33.13 -6.76 -5.22
C PHE A 6 -31.70 -6.79 -4.67
N SER A 7 -31.04 -5.64 -4.66
CA SER A 7 -29.75 -5.46 -4.02
C SER A 7 -29.86 -5.90 -2.56
N LYS A 8 -29.06 -6.90 -2.17
CA LYS A 8 -28.99 -7.39 -0.79
C LYS A 8 -28.48 -6.24 0.09
N LYS A 9 -29.30 -5.76 1.03
CA LYS A 9 -28.86 -4.74 2.00
C LYS A 9 -27.72 -5.32 2.84
N LEU A 10 -26.58 -4.64 2.85
CA LEU A 10 -25.41 -5.01 3.64
C LEU A 10 -25.39 -4.13 4.89
N ASP A 11 -25.68 -4.71 6.05
CA ASP A 11 -25.80 -3.95 7.31
C ASP A 11 -24.46 -3.75 8.02
N LYS A 12 -23.46 -4.59 7.74
CA LYS A 12 -22.11 -4.46 8.31
C LYS A 12 -21.22 -3.62 7.41
N LYS A 13 -20.60 -2.61 7.98
CA LYS A 13 -19.67 -1.71 7.30
C LYS A 13 -18.23 -2.00 7.74
N VAL A 14 -17.29 -1.84 6.83
CA VAL A 14 -15.85 -1.93 7.10
C VAL A 14 -15.17 -0.72 6.47
N LYS A 15 -14.47 0.07 7.27
CA LYS A 15 -13.74 1.26 6.85
C LYS A 15 -12.33 0.90 6.45
N ILE A 16 -11.96 1.19 5.20
CA ILE A 16 -10.63 0.93 4.65
C ILE A 16 -9.96 2.27 4.34
N GLY A 17 -8.87 2.56 5.02
CA GLY A 17 -8.03 3.73 4.76
C GLY A 17 -7.06 3.46 3.61
N ILE A 18 -7.13 4.26 2.55
CA ILE A 18 -6.15 4.24 1.46
C ILE A 18 -5.21 5.44 1.64
N VAL A 19 -3.95 5.15 2.00
CA VAL A 19 -2.94 6.17 2.33
C VAL A 19 -2.00 6.39 1.15
N GLY A 20 -2.12 7.55 0.50
CA GLY A 20 -1.55 7.81 -0.83
C GLY A 20 -1.07 9.25 -1.01
N LYS A 21 -0.75 9.65 -2.26
CA LYS A 21 -0.13 10.94 -2.62
C LYS A 21 -1.05 11.89 -3.40
N TYR A 22 -2.07 11.36 -4.06
CA TYR A 22 -2.83 12.06 -5.13
C TYR A 22 -4.17 12.63 -4.68
N PHE A 23 -4.29 13.03 -3.41
CA PHE A 23 -5.57 13.51 -2.86
C PHE A 23 -5.68 15.04 -2.80
N ASP A 24 -4.57 15.75 -2.97
CA ASP A 24 -4.47 17.22 -2.83
C ASP A 24 -4.27 17.96 -4.17
N ILE A 25 -4.49 17.34 -5.34
CA ILE A 25 -4.34 18.02 -6.63
C ILE A 25 -5.64 18.77 -7.01
N GLY A 26 -5.90 19.86 -6.30
CA GLY A 26 -6.99 20.80 -6.62
C GLY A 26 -8.38 20.42 -6.07
N ALA A 27 -9.44 20.91 -6.72
CA ALA A 27 -10.83 20.77 -6.27
C ALA A 27 -11.45 19.36 -6.45
N TYR A 28 -10.68 18.41 -6.99
CA TYR A 28 -11.14 17.06 -7.27
C TYR A 28 -10.19 16.03 -6.64
N LYS A 29 -10.70 15.22 -5.71
CA LYS A 29 -10.00 14.01 -5.26
C LYS A 29 -9.86 13.10 -6.49
N LEU A 30 -8.63 12.89 -6.97
CA LEU A 30 -8.36 12.08 -8.16
C LEU A 30 -8.49 10.59 -7.85
N SER A 31 -9.69 10.16 -7.45
CA SER A 31 -10.02 8.79 -7.04
C SER A 31 -9.73 7.76 -8.12
N ASP A 32 -9.73 8.18 -9.40
CA ASP A 32 -9.42 7.32 -10.54
C ASP A 32 -8.00 6.75 -10.50
N SER A 33 -7.06 7.43 -9.83
CA SER A 33 -5.67 6.94 -9.67
C SER A 33 -5.60 5.58 -8.98
N TYR A 34 -6.64 5.21 -8.23
CA TYR A 34 -6.71 3.99 -7.44
C TYR A 34 -7.95 3.14 -7.76
N ILE A 35 -8.61 3.35 -8.91
CA ILE A 35 -9.85 2.67 -9.27
C ILE A 35 -9.75 1.15 -9.17
N SER A 36 -8.63 0.56 -9.62
CA SER A 36 -8.42 -0.89 -9.54
C SER A 36 -8.38 -1.41 -8.09
N VAL A 37 -7.81 -0.63 -7.17
CA VAL A 37 -7.76 -0.96 -5.74
C VAL A 37 -9.16 -0.84 -5.13
N ILE A 38 -9.89 0.23 -5.47
CA ILE A 38 -11.27 0.45 -5.00
C ILE A 38 -12.17 -0.72 -5.41
N GLU A 39 -12.15 -1.09 -6.69
CA GLU A 39 -13.00 -2.17 -7.20
C GLU A 39 -12.60 -3.53 -6.61
N ALA A 40 -11.31 -3.78 -6.40
CA ALA A 40 -10.85 -4.98 -5.70
C ALA A 40 -11.37 -5.05 -4.25
N VAL A 41 -11.36 -3.93 -3.52
CA VAL A 41 -11.93 -3.86 -2.17
C VAL A 41 -13.45 -4.09 -2.20
N LYS A 42 -14.17 -3.50 -3.14
CA LYS A 42 -15.62 -3.76 -3.32
C LYS A 42 -15.93 -5.22 -3.59
N HIS A 43 -15.18 -5.85 -4.49
CA HIS A 43 -15.32 -7.27 -4.79
C HIS A 43 -15.10 -8.14 -3.54
N ALA A 44 -14.03 -7.86 -2.78
CA ALA A 44 -13.76 -8.55 -1.53
C ALA A 44 -14.86 -8.33 -0.49
N ALA A 45 -15.33 -7.10 -0.33
CA ALA A 45 -16.38 -6.74 0.63
C ALA A 45 -17.71 -7.44 0.31
N TRP A 46 -18.14 -7.43 -0.95
CA TRP A 46 -19.36 -8.12 -1.39
C TRP A 46 -19.28 -9.63 -1.18
N ASN A 47 -18.14 -10.24 -1.49
CA ASN A 47 -17.91 -11.66 -1.22
C ASN A 47 -18.00 -12.01 0.27
N ASN A 48 -17.68 -11.05 1.15
CA ASN A 48 -17.77 -11.18 2.59
C ASN A 48 -19.09 -10.66 3.20
N ASN A 49 -20.08 -10.28 2.37
CA ASN A 49 -21.35 -9.69 2.81
C ASN A 49 -21.17 -8.44 3.72
N VAL A 50 -20.19 -7.59 3.41
CA VAL A 50 -19.97 -6.30 4.09
C VAL A 50 -19.94 -5.16 3.07
N SER A 51 -20.30 -3.95 3.52
CA SER A 51 -20.20 -2.73 2.73
C SER A 51 -18.87 -2.04 3.01
N PRO A 52 -18.01 -1.79 2.01
CA PRO A 52 -16.78 -1.04 2.21
C PRO A 52 -17.05 0.46 2.29
N GLU A 53 -16.44 1.14 3.24
CA GLU A 53 -16.33 2.60 3.30
C GLU A 53 -14.87 2.96 3.05
N ILE A 54 -14.58 3.68 1.96
CA ILE A 54 -13.22 4.02 1.58
C ILE A 54 -12.87 5.41 2.10
N GLU A 55 -11.87 5.48 2.97
CA GLU A 55 -11.32 6.72 3.50
C GLU A 55 -10.01 7.07 2.81
N TRP A 56 -9.93 8.29 2.30
CA TRP A 56 -8.75 8.78 1.57
C TRP A 56 -7.88 9.61 2.49
N ILE A 57 -6.61 9.21 2.61
CA ILE A 57 -5.69 9.82 3.57
C ILE A 57 -4.42 10.24 2.81
N ASP A 58 -4.12 11.54 2.81
CA ASP A 58 -2.87 12.03 2.22
C ASP A 58 -1.70 11.74 3.17
N SER A 59 -0.77 10.90 2.70
CA SER A 59 0.49 10.62 3.40
C SER A 59 1.27 11.89 3.77
N LYS A 60 1.21 12.96 2.96
CA LYS A 60 1.93 14.20 3.26
C LYS A 60 1.38 14.93 4.49
N LEU A 61 0.13 14.66 4.88
CA LEU A 61 -0.45 15.21 6.10
C LEU A 61 0.38 14.78 7.31
N PHE A 62 0.81 13.52 7.35
CA PHE A 62 1.58 12.96 8.46
C PHE A 62 3.03 13.45 8.51
N GLU A 63 3.57 13.93 7.39
CA GLU A 63 4.88 14.60 7.35
C GLU A 63 4.77 16.02 7.92
N LYS A 64 3.73 16.77 7.50
CA LYS A 64 3.52 18.16 7.90
C LYS A 64 2.96 18.29 9.32
N GLN A 65 2.11 17.35 9.73
CA GLN A 65 1.38 17.33 10.99
C GLN A 65 1.44 15.93 11.61
N PRO A 66 2.58 15.52 12.19
CA PRO A 66 2.74 14.17 12.76
C PRO A 66 1.68 13.78 13.80
N GLY A 67 1.14 14.75 14.54
CA GLY A 67 0.06 14.53 15.51
C GLY A 67 -1.26 14.05 14.90
N LYS A 68 -1.42 14.13 13.57
CA LYS A 68 -2.59 13.61 12.85
C LYS A 68 -2.52 12.11 12.57
N ILE A 69 -1.43 11.44 12.88
CA ILE A 69 -1.28 10.00 12.61
C ILE A 69 -2.36 9.15 13.32
N SER A 70 -2.88 9.61 14.45
CA SER A 70 -3.99 8.98 15.18
C SER A 70 -5.32 9.00 14.43
N ASP A 71 -5.45 9.81 13.36
CA ASP A 71 -6.61 9.75 12.47
C ASP A 71 -6.74 8.34 11.86
N LEU A 72 -5.67 7.53 11.83
CA LEU A 72 -5.72 6.12 11.42
C LEU A 72 -6.56 5.22 12.33
N ASP A 73 -6.91 5.65 13.56
CA ASP A 73 -7.80 4.88 14.46
C ASP A 73 -9.24 4.80 13.93
N MET A 74 -9.60 5.66 12.97
CA MET A 74 -10.96 5.69 12.41
C MET A 74 -11.23 4.58 11.38
N VAL A 75 -10.20 3.82 10.98
CA VAL A 75 -10.31 2.78 9.94
C VAL A 75 -10.05 1.38 10.51
N ASP A 76 -10.73 0.38 9.93
CA ASP A 76 -10.61 -1.03 10.32
C ASP A 76 -9.41 -1.73 9.64
N GLY A 77 -8.83 -1.09 8.61
CA GLY A 77 -7.67 -1.59 7.90
C GLY A 77 -7.08 -0.56 6.95
N ILE A 78 -5.81 -0.71 6.62
CA ILE A 78 -5.02 0.24 5.84
C ILE A 78 -4.48 -0.42 4.57
N ILE A 79 -4.61 0.26 3.45
CA ILE A 79 -3.94 -0.07 2.19
C ILE A 79 -2.99 1.06 1.83
N VAL A 80 -1.71 0.74 1.67
CA VAL A 80 -0.72 1.65 1.08
C VAL A 80 -0.46 1.17 -0.35
N PRO A 81 -0.96 1.89 -1.38
CA PRO A 81 -0.82 1.48 -2.76
C PRO A 81 0.60 1.71 -3.28
N GLY A 82 0.84 1.25 -4.52
CA GLY A 82 2.04 1.60 -5.25
C GLY A 82 2.12 3.10 -5.55
N GLY A 83 3.33 3.56 -5.87
CA GLY A 83 3.57 4.95 -6.25
C GLY A 83 5.00 5.14 -6.75
N PHE A 84 5.26 6.34 -7.27
CA PHE A 84 6.59 6.74 -7.75
C PHE A 84 7.00 8.09 -7.17
N GLY A 85 8.32 8.24 -7.00
CA GLY A 85 8.96 9.44 -6.50
C GLY A 85 8.87 9.62 -4.99
N LEU A 86 9.63 10.60 -4.49
CA LEU A 86 9.99 10.71 -3.07
C LEU A 86 8.93 11.32 -2.15
N SER A 87 7.81 11.80 -2.71
CA SER A 87 6.85 12.60 -1.96
C SER A 87 5.90 11.73 -1.12
N GLY A 88 5.74 12.10 0.15
CA GLY A 88 4.86 11.38 1.07
C GLY A 88 5.44 10.04 1.53
N ILE A 89 6.76 9.82 1.39
CA ILE A 89 7.41 8.56 1.80
C ILE A 89 7.45 8.44 3.31
N GLU A 90 7.92 9.47 4.01
CA GLU A 90 8.04 9.42 5.48
C GLU A 90 6.65 9.35 6.14
N GLY A 91 5.64 10.00 5.54
CA GLY A 91 4.26 9.86 6.00
C GLY A 91 3.70 8.44 5.81
N LYS A 92 4.06 7.75 4.73
CA LYS A 92 3.71 6.33 4.54
C LYS A 92 4.47 5.44 5.52
N ILE A 93 5.76 5.70 5.77
CA ILE A 93 6.54 4.95 6.77
C ILE A 93 5.94 5.14 8.17
N ALA A 94 5.55 6.36 8.54
CA ALA A 94 4.83 6.63 9.79
C ALA A 94 3.50 5.85 9.87
N THR A 95 2.77 5.75 8.76
CA THR A 95 1.55 4.94 8.66
C THR A 95 1.83 3.46 8.90
N VAL A 96 2.88 2.89 8.29
CA VAL A 96 3.27 1.49 8.52
C VAL A 96 3.57 1.27 10.00
N LYS A 97 4.40 2.15 10.59
CA LYS A 97 4.78 2.07 12.00
C LYS A 97 3.54 2.08 12.90
N TYR A 98 2.65 3.03 12.66
CA TYR A 98 1.41 3.17 13.41
C TYR A 98 0.54 1.92 13.31
N ALA A 99 0.38 1.37 12.10
CA ALA A 99 -0.40 0.14 11.90
C ALA A 99 0.21 -1.05 12.65
N ARG A 100 1.54 -1.21 12.60
CA ARG A 100 2.26 -2.28 13.31
C ARG A 100 2.14 -2.15 14.82
N GLU A 101 2.27 -0.95 15.38
CA GLU A 101 2.26 -0.71 16.82
C GLU A 101 0.85 -0.80 17.42
N ASN A 102 -0.18 -0.50 16.63
CA ASN A 102 -1.59 -0.53 17.06
C ASN A 102 -2.36 -1.76 16.57
N ASN A 103 -1.68 -2.76 15.98
CA ASN A 103 -2.29 -3.99 15.45
C ASN A 103 -3.41 -3.73 14.42
N ILE A 104 -3.28 -2.68 13.62
CA ILE A 104 -4.23 -2.37 12.54
C ILE A 104 -3.89 -3.23 11.32
N PRO A 105 -4.84 -3.99 10.74
CA PRO A 105 -4.61 -4.74 9.51
C PRO A 105 -4.03 -3.88 8.38
N TYR A 106 -2.94 -4.33 7.78
CA TYR A 106 -2.20 -3.56 6.78
C TYR A 106 -1.95 -4.38 5.50
N LEU A 107 -2.16 -3.76 4.35
CA LEU A 107 -1.79 -4.30 3.04
C LEU A 107 -0.95 -3.29 2.25
N GLY A 108 0.34 -3.57 2.13
CA GLY A 108 1.27 -2.79 1.31
C GLY A 108 1.34 -3.34 -0.12
N LEU A 109 1.03 -2.51 -1.12
CA LEU A 109 1.12 -2.88 -2.53
C LEU A 109 2.35 -2.23 -3.16
N CYS A 110 3.21 -3.03 -3.80
CA CYS A 110 4.43 -2.55 -4.47
C CYS A 110 5.28 -1.67 -3.52
N LEU A 111 5.29 -0.34 -3.70
CA LEU A 111 5.96 0.60 -2.80
C LEU A 111 5.53 0.43 -1.33
N GLY A 112 4.25 0.21 -1.04
CA GLY A 112 3.80 -0.01 0.34
C GLY A 112 4.51 -1.19 1.02
N MET A 113 4.75 -2.28 0.28
CA MET A 113 5.49 -3.44 0.79
C MET A 113 6.97 -3.10 1.04
N GLN A 114 7.61 -2.33 0.14
CA GLN A 114 8.99 -1.87 0.33
C GLN A 114 9.12 -0.99 1.59
N LEU A 115 8.18 -0.06 1.79
CA LEU A 115 8.18 0.81 2.96
C LEU A 115 7.93 0.06 4.26
N ALA A 116 7.21 -1.07 4.22
CA ALA A 116 7.07 -1.95 5.38
C ALA A 116 8.42 -2.59 5.79
N VAL A 117 9.24 -2.99 4.82
CA VAL A 117 10.60 -3.50 5.08
C VAL A 117 11.47 -2.40 5.67
N VAL A 118 11.42 -1.19 5.11
CA VAL A 118 12.17 -0.02 5.60
C VAL A 118 11.79 0.34 7.04
N GLU A 119 10.48 0.44 7.34
CA GLU A 119 10.01 0.73 8.70
C GLU A 119 10.49 -0.29 9.71
N TYR A 120 10.36 -1.58 9.38
CA TYR A 120 10.76 -2.66 10.27
C TYR A 120 12.26 -2.70 10.51
N ALA A 121 13.06 -2.48 9.46
CA ALA A 121 14.52 -2.38 9.57
C ALA A 121 14.94 -1.24 10.50
N ARG A 122 14.32 -0.06 10.35
CA ARG A 122 14.60 1.13 11.18
C ARG A 122 14.20 0.93 12.64
N ASN A 123 12.99 0.45 12.89
CA ASN A 123 12.38 0.51 14.23
C ASN A 123 12.53 -0.78 15.04
N VAL A 124 12.55 -1.94 14.38
CA VAL A 124 12.60 -3.24 15.07
C VAL A 124 14.01 -3.84 15.02
N CYS A 125 14.66 -3.82 13.85
CA CYS A 125 16.02 -4.35 13.71
C CYS A 125 17.11 -3.37 14.18
N GLY A 126 16.76 -2.11 14.48
CA GLY A 126 17.70 -1.09 14.95
C GLY A 126 18.65 -0.55 13.88
N LEU A 127 18.41 -0.86 12.59
CA LEU A 127 19.20 -0.35 11.46
C LEU A 127 18.79 1.09 11.17
N LYS A 128 19.24 2.01 12.02
CA LYS A 128 18.98 3.45 11.87
C LYS A 128 19.42 3.90 10.47
N ASN A 129 18.58 4.69 9.83
CA ASN A 129 18.76 5.21 8.46
C ASN A 129 18.69 4.15 7.34
N ALA A 130 18.22 2.92 7.62
CA ALA A 130 17.91 1.98 6.54
C ALA A 130 16.89 2.56 5.56
N ASP A 131 17.12 2.41 4.26
CA ASP A 131 16.20 2.91 3.24
C ASP A 131 16.38 2.10 1.94
N SER A 132 15.62 2.48 0.92
CA SER A 132 15.89 2.09 -0.46
C SER A 132 16.94 2.99 -1.11
N THR A 133 17.72 2.44 -2.04
CA THR A 133 18.66 3.23 -2.84
C THR A 133 17.99 4.21 -3.81
N GLU A 134 16.68 4.06 -4.04
CA GLU A 134 15.87 5.05 -4.77
C GLU A 134 15.69 6.33 -3.94
N VAL A 135 15.54 6.20 -2.62
CA VAL A 135 15.27 7.30 -1.68
C VAL A 135 16.56 7.91 -1.14
N ASP A 136 17.46 7.07 -0.61
CA ASP A 136 18.76 7.49 -0.10
C ASP A 136 19.87 6.62 -0.72
N LYS A 137 20.60 7.20 -1.68
CA LYS A 137 21.73 6.53 -2.34
C LYS A 137 22.93 6.30 -1.42
N ASN A 138 23.00 7.01 -0.29
CA ASN A 138 24.11 6.98 0.64
C ASN A 138 23.77 6.20 1.92
N THR A 139 22.60 5.56 1.99
CA THR A 139 22.22 4.77 3.15
C THR A 139 23.25 3.67 3.39
N LEU A 140 23.69 3.53 4.65
CA LEU A 140 24.56 2.44 5.06
C LEU A 140 23.84 1.08 5.07
N TYR A 141 22.50 1.10 5.03
CA TYR A 141 21.64 -0.09 5.11
C TYR A 141 20.60 -0.07 3.99
N ALA A 142 21.04 -0.38 2.77
CA ALA A 142 20.18 -0.51 1.59
C ALA A 142 19.33 -1.79 1.66
N VAL A 143 18.19 -1.74 2.35
CA VAL A 143 17.29 -2.89 2.53
C VAL A 143 16.40 -3.15 1.31
N ILE A 144 16.28 -2.15 0.43
CA ILE A 144 15.63 -2.25 -0.87
C ILE A 144 16.59 -1.65 -1.90
N ASP A 145 16.82 -2.36 -3.00
CA ASP A 145 17.72 -1.89 -4.05
C ASP A 145 17.15 -2.24 -5.43
N PHE A 146 17.71 -1.64 -6.45
CA PHE A 146 17.43 -1.96 -7.83
C PHE A 146 17.92 -3.37 -8.15
N ILE A 147 17.11 -4.10 -8.91
CA ILE A 147 17.52 -5.34 -9.53
C ILE A 147 18.71 -5.02 -10.46
N PRO A 148 19.88 -5.68 -10.33
CA PRO A 148 21.10 -5.31 -11.07
C PRO A 148 20.88 -5.14 -12.58
N GLU A 149 20.07 -6.01 -13.18
CA GLU A 149 19.73 -6.00 -14.60
C GLU A 149 18.88 -4.79 -15.02
N GLN A 150 18.15 -4.17 -14.07
CA GLN A 150 17.31 -2.98 -14.29
C GLN A 150 18.08 -1.67 -14.09
N VAL A 151 19.25 -1.67 -13.45
CA VAL A 151 20.00 -0.45 -13.08
C VAL A 151 20.31 0.43 -14.29
N LYS A 152 20.76 -0.16 -15.40
CA LYS A 152 21.07 0.58 -16.64
C LYS A 152 19.83 1.22 -17.26
N ILE A 153 18.70 0.51 -17.25
CA ILE A 153 17.42 0.95 -17.80
C ILE A 153 16.88 2.16 -17.01
N LEU A 154 17.01 2.11 -15.68
CA LEU A 154 16.61 3.18 -14.78
C LEU A 154 17.50 4.43 -14.91
N ARG A 155 18.82 4.25 -15.02
CA ARG A 155 19.77 5.36 -15.26
C ARG A 155 19.46 6.10 -16.56
N GLU A 156 19.03 5.37 -17.59
CA GLU A 156 18.64 5.92 -18.88
C GLU A 156 17.20 6.47 -18.88
N SER A 157 16.52 6.50 -17.74
CA SER A 157 15.13 6.97 -17.60
C SER A 157 14.14 6.27 -18.56
N ARG A 158 14.42 5.02 -18.92
CA ARG A 158 13.57 4.19 -19.77
C ARG A 158 12.50 3.50 -18.90
N TYR A 159 11.51 4.28 -18.47
CA TYR A 159 10.35 3.79 -17.72
C TYR A 159 9.34 3.10 -18.65
N GLY A 160 8.63 2.08 -18.16
CA GLY A 160 7.61 1.35 -18.92
C GLY A 160 8.03 -0.07 -19.31
N ALA A 161 7.90 -0.45 -20.58
CA ALA A 161 8.02 -1.84 -21.06
C ALA A 161 9.41 -2.50 -20.87
N SER A 162 10.44 -1.73 -20.52
CA SER A 162 11.78 -2.22 -20.20
C SER A 162 11.96 -2.58 -18.72
N MET A 163 10.99 -2.23 -17.87
CA MET A 163 10.96 -2.62 -16.45
C MET A 163 10.45 -4.05 -16.27
N ARG A 164 10.70 -4.65 -15.10
CA ARG A 164 10.12 -5.95 -14.75
C ARG A 164 8.59 -5.85 -14.81
N LEU A 165 8.00 -6.46 -15.84
CA LEU A 165 6.59 -6.35 -16.19
C LEU A 165 6.08 -7.69 -16.74
N GLY A 166 4.79 -7.97 -16.53
CA GLY A 166 4.14 -9.19 -16.97
C GLY A 166 3.98 -10.24 -15.86
N SER A 167 3.56 -11.44 -16.25
CA SER A 167 3.42 -12.55 -15.30
C SER A 167 4.79 -13.07 -14.88
N TYR A 168 4.93 -13.35 -13.59
CA TYR A 168 6.11 -14.01 -13.02
C TYR A 168 5.64 -15.10 -12.05
N PRO A 169 6.31 -16.27 -12.03
CA PRO A 169 6.00 -17.29 -11.05
C PRO A 169 6.34 -16.78 -9.64
N ALA A 170 5.35 -16.82 -8.75
CA ALA A 170 5.52 -16.52 -7.34
C ALA A 170 5.51 -17.84 -6.55
N VAL A 171 6.66 -18.23 -5.99
CA VAL A 171 6.75 -19.42 -5.13
C VAL A 171 6.31 -19.05 -3.72
N LEU A 172 5.13 -19.51 -3.32
CA LEU A 172 4.56 -19.20 -2.01
C LEU A 172 5.16 -20.10 -0.92
N LYS A 173 5.64 -19.48 0.17
CA LYS A 173 6.18 -20.21 1.31
C LYS A 173 5.06 -21.00 2.01
N LYS A 174 5.32 -22.29 2.25
CA LYS A 174 4.40 -23.19 2.95
C LYS A 174 4.04 -22.68 4.35
N GLY A 175 2.78 -22.83 4.74
CA GLY A 175 2.25 -22.46 6.05
C GLY A 175 1.87 -20.98 6.19
N THR A 176 2.10 -20.15 5.18
CA THR A 176 1.74 -18.72 5.22
C THR A 176 0.26 -18.49 4.99
N LEU A 177 -0.26 -17.35 5.48
CA LEU A 177 -1.63 -16.92 5.21
C LEU A 177 -1.89 -16.79 3.70
N ILE A 178 -0.97 -16.19 2.97
CA ILE A 178 -1.05 -16.05 1.50
C ILE A 178 -1.20 -17.41 0.81
N GLN A 179 -0.43 -18.42 1.19
CA GLN A 179 -0.60 -19.77 0.61
C GLN A 179 -2.01 -20.31 0.85
N LYS A 180 -2.57 -20.11 2.05
CA LYS A 180 -3.94 -20.57 2.36
C LYS A 180 -5.00 -19.85 1.52
N LEU A 181 -4.84 -18.54 1.31
CA LEU A 181 -5.80 -17.72 0.55
C LEU A 181 -5.83 -18.05 -0.94
N TYR A 182 -4.69 -18.34 -1.56
CA TYR A 182 -4.60 -18.70 -2.99
C TYR A 182 -5.02 -20.16 -3.28
N GLY A 183 -5.32 -20.95 -2.24
CA GLY A 183 -5.58 -22.38 -2.36
C GLY A 183 -4.30 -23.21 -2.30
N LYS A 184 -4.43 -24.47 -1.88
CA LYS A 184 -3.35 -25.46 -2.05
C LYS A 184 -3.17 -25.65 -3.56
N ASN A 185 -2.09 -25.14 -4.13
CA ASN A 185 -1.53 -25.78 -5.33
C ASN A 185 -1.16 -27.22 -4.98
#